data_AF-A0A6G0V3Q0-F1
#
_entry.id   AF-A0A6G0V3Q0-F1
#
_cell.length_a   1.000
_cell.length_b   1.000
_cell.length_c   1.000
_cell.angle_alpha   90.00
_cell.angle_beta   90.00
_cell.angle_gamma   90.00
#
_symmetry.space_group_name_H-M   'P 1'
#
loop_
_entity.id
_entity.type
_entity.pdbx_description
1 polymer ?
#
loop_
_entity_poly.entity_id
_entity_poly.type
_entity_poly.pdbx_seq_one_letter_code
_entity_poly.pdbx_strand_id
1 'polypeptide(L)'
;MPRSAKKSTKEKKKTCIPGDRLFNSSDGYRSGFGTYEERGSIIASLHGYVCVKETGSGGDGKENEKIVEIQQSEEGKKYITPVVGTIATARVVSITQRLAKCSIFCVEDSVLPCEFSATLRKEDMKDADYSKIIVWEYVKPGDIILARILGVGDIQTAYILSIAEDELGVVSALGENGERLVRHTLTSVKSPISDYQELRKVAQIPILNK
;
A
#
# COMPACT_ATOMS: atom_id res chain seq x y z
N MET A 1 34.99 7.43 -16.26
CA MET A 1 34.87 8.08 -14.94
C MET A 1 33.91 7.28 -14.08
N PRO A 2 34.35 6.57 -13.03
CA PRO A 2 33.43 5.82 -12.19
C PRO A 2 32.85 6.72 -11.08
N ARG A 3 31.51 6.70 -10.95
CA ARG A 3 30.74 7.35 -9.88
C ARG A 3 31.15 6.72 -8.54
N SER A 4 31.64 7.55 -7.64
CA SER A 4 32.07 7.16 -6.30
C SER A 4 30.87 6.63 -5.50
N ALA A 5 30.88 5.33 -5.19
CA ALA A 5 29.95 4.71 -4.26
C ALA A 5 30.20 5.29 -2.86
N LYS A 6 29.19 5.97 -2.29
CA LYS A 6 29.21 6.39 -0.88
C LYS A 6 29.32 5.14 -0.02
N LYS A 7 30.51 4.92 0.56
CA LYS A 7 30.76 3.90 1.58
C LYS A 7 29.84 4.18 2.76
N SER A 8 28.90 3.28 3.04
CA SER A 8 28.19 3.25 4.32
C SER A 8 29.19 2.83 5.39
N THR A 9 29.65 3.80 6.18
CA THR A 9 30.44 3.53 7.38
C THR A 9 29.57 2.68 8.31
N LYS A 10 30.04 1.47 8.65
CA LYS A 10 29.38 0.56 9.60
C LYS A 10 29.41 1.19 11.00
N GLU A 11 28.47 2.09 11.29
CA GLU A 11 28.19 2.50 12.67
C GLU A 11 27.62 1.29 13.43
N LYS A 12 28.12 1.07 14.64
CA LYS A 12 27.65 0.02 15.54
C LYS A 12 26.15 0.22 15.77
N LYS A 13 25.31 -0.59 15.11
CA LYS A 13 23.85 -0.56 15.34
C LYS A 13 23.60 -0.95 16.80
N LYS A 14 23.24 0.03 17.65
CA LYS A 14 22.91 -0.20 19.06
C LYS A 14 21.66 -1.06 19.12
N THR A 15 21.77 -2.27 19.67
CA THR A 15 20.63 -3.14 19.93
C THR A 15 19.93 -2.69 21.20
N CYS A 16 18.62 -2.84 21.25
CA CYS A 16 17.78 -2.53 22.39
C CYS A 16 16.73 -3.61 22.57
N ILE A 17 16.25 -3.75 23.81
CA ILE A 17 15.10 -4.57 24.18
C ILE A 17 13.99 -3.67 24.74
N PRO A 18 12.72 -4.12 24.72
CA PRO A 18 11.63 -3.38 25.35
C PRO A 18 11.95 -3.08 26.82
N GLY A 19 11.83 -1.81 27.20
CA GLY A 19 12.17 -1.29 28.53
C GLY A 19 13.53 -0.58 28.63
N ASP A 20 14.39 -0.69 27.60
CA ASP A 20 15.68 0.00 27.59
C ASP A 20 15.52 1.52 27.44
N ARG A 21 16.20 2.28 28.29
CA ARG A 21 16.29 3.75 28.17
C ARG A 21 17.31 4.12 27.10
N LEU A 22 16.87 4.88 26.09
CA LEU A 22 17.67 5.20 24.91
C LEU A 22 18.32 6.58 25.02
N PHE A 23 17.49 7.63 25.07
CA PHE A 23 17.90 9.04 25.03
C PHE A 23 17.02 9.86 25.98
N ASN A 24 17.46 11.07 26.33
CA ASN A 24 16.63 12.03 27.04
C ASN A 24 15.92 12.96 26.05
N SER A 25 14.66 13.29 26.35
CA SER A 25 13.83 14.23 25.57
C SER A 25 14.45 15.64 25.53
N SER A 26 15.15 16.02 26.60
CA SER A 26 15.86 17.30 26.71
C SER A 26 16.98 17.52 25.70
N ASP A 27 17.50 16.46 25.07
CA ASP A 27 18.59 16.54 24.10
C ASP A 27 18.09 16.77 22.65
N GLY A 28 16.80 17.13 22.48
CA GLY A 28 16.18 17.38 21.17
C GLY A 28 15.79 16.11 20.42
N TYR A 29 15.67 14.98 21.13
CA TYR A 29 15.17 13.72 20.57
C TYR A 29 13.66 13.60 20.76
N ARG A 30 12.99 13.08 19.73
CA ARG A 30 11.55 12.81 19.75
C ARG A 30 11.29 11.31 19.61
N SER A 31 10.25 10.84 20.30
CA SER A 31 9.79 9.45 20.19
C SER A 31 9.21 9.18 18.79
N GLY A 32 9.75 8.14 18.14
CA GLY A 32 9.27 7.59 16.88
C GLY A 32 8.77 6.15 17.05
N PHE A 33 8.59 5.45 15.92
CA PHE A 33 8.09 4.07 15.89
C PHE A 33 8.92 3.13 16.79
N GLY A 34 8.23 2.36 17.64
CA GLY A 34 8.88 1.42 18.57
C GLY A 34 9.51 2.07 19.79
N THR A 35 9.30 3.37 20.01
CA THR A 35 9.71 4.07 21.24
C THR A 35 8.52 4.80 21.86
N TYR A 36 8.62 5.09 23.14
CA TYR A 36 7.68 5.96 23.84
C TYR A 36 8.44 6.88 24.79
N GLU A 37 7.85 8.03 25.11
CA GLU A 37 8.43 8.96 26.07
C GLU A 37 7.79 8.75 27.44
N GLU A 38 8.61 8.54 28.46
CA GLU A 38 8.16 8.47 29.84
C GLU A 38 9.12 9.25 30.73
N ARG A 39 8.57 10.20 31.52
CA ARG A 39 9.32 11.03 32.48
C ARG A 39 10.53 11.76 31.86
N GLY A 40 10.42 12.21 30.61
CA GLY A 40 11.49 12.93 29.91
C GLY A 40 12.62 12.04 29.38
N SER A 41 12.47 10.71 29.42
CA SER A 41 13.35 9.76 28.75
C SER A 41 12.59 9.00 27.66
N ILE A 42 13.26 8.77 26.54
CA ILE A 42 12.78 7.92 25.44
C ILE A 42 13.16 6.48 25.77
N ILE A 43 12.15 5.62 25.84
CA ILE A 43 12.27 4.22 26.18
C ILE A 43 11.88 3.37 24.97
N ALA A 44 12.57 2.24 24.79
CA ALA A 44 12.23 1.26 23.78
C ALA A 44 10.97 0.47 24.14
N SER A 45 10.02 0.32 23.22
CA SER A 45 8.89 -0.62 23.35
C SER A 45 9.09 -1.89 22.51
N LEU A 46 10.03 -1.88 21.57
CA LEU A 46 10.34 -3.01 20.69
C LEU A 46 11.79 -3.46 20.86
N HIS A 47 12.05 -4.75 20.58
CA HIS A 47 13.43 -5.22 20.42
C HIS A 47 13.92 -4.88 19.01
N GLY A 48 15.19 -4.54 18.85
CA GLY A 48 15.75 -4.26 17.54
C GLY A 48 16.95 -3.32 17.58
N TYR A 49 17.21 -2.68 16.45
CA TYR A 49 18.29 -1.71 16.29
C TYR A 49 17.74 -0.29 16.39
N VAL A 50 18.41 0.53 17.18
CA VAL A 50 18.08 1.96 17.31
C VAL A 50 18.52 2.69 16.04
N CYS A 51 17.60 3.39 15.40
CA CYS A 51 17.83 4.24 14.24
C CYS A 51 17.40 5.67 14.59
N VAL A 52 18.33 6.62 14.46
CA VAL A 52 18.03 8.04 14.65
C VAL A 52 17.91 8.67 13.28
N LYS A 53 16.73 9.20 12.95
CA LYS A 53 16.49 9.99 11.73
C LYS A 53 16.55 11.46 12.09
N GLU A 54 17.43 12.20 11.43
CA GLU A 54 17.47 13.66 11.56
C GLU A 54 16.56 14.25 10.47
N THR A 55 15.48 14.92 10.87
CA THR A 55 14.55 15.55 9.92
C THR A 55 15.03 16.97 9.63
N GLY A 56 16.16 17.07 8.92
CA GLY A 56 16.67 18.35 8.45
C GLY A 56 15.99 18.75 7.15
N SER A 57 14.94 19.56 7.19
CA SER A 57 14.48 20.28 6.00
C SER A 57 15.43 21.44 5.75
N GLY A 58 16.23 21.35 4.67
CA GLY A 58 17.01 22.48 4.17
C GLY A 58 16.07 23.62 3.76
N GLY A 59 15.91 24.62 4.62
CA GLY A 59 15.14 25.83 4.38
C GLY A 59 14.60 26.44 5.69
N ASP A 60 15.21 27.55 6.10
CA ASP A 60 14.83 28.52 7.15
C ASP A 60 14.21 28.00 8.47
N GLY A 61 15.07 27.94 9.50
CA GLY A 61 14.71 28.32 10.88
C GLY A 61 14.03 27.29 11.77
N LYS A 62 13.74 26.06 11.32
CA LYS A 62 13.24 24.99 12.19
C LYS A 62 14.39 24.15 12.76
N GLU A 63 14.41 24.00 14.09
CA GLU A 63 15.39 23.18 14.80
C GLU A 63 15.45 21.76 14.25
N ASN A 64 16.65 21.18 14.20
CA ASN A 64 16.87 19.80 13.78
C ASN A 64 16.22 18.83 14.79
N GLU A 65 14.96 18.43 14.54
CA GLU A 65 14.32 17.36 15.30
C GLU A 65 14.93 16.00 14.95
N LYS A 66 15.47 15.31 15.96
CA LYS A 66 16.00 13.95 15.82
C LYS A 66 14.95 12.95 16.26
N ILE A 67 14.41 12.16 15.34
CA ILE A 67 13.40 11.15 15.64
C ILE A 67 14.09 9.81 15.89
N VAL A 68 13.81 9.19 17.04
CA VAL A 68 14.36 7.88 17.41
C VAL A 68 13.34 6.80 17.07
N GLU A 69 13.72 5.87 16.20
CA GLU A 69 12.90 4.71 15.81
C GLU A 69 13.65 3.41 16.11
N ILE A 70 12.89 2.33 16.37
CA ILE A 70 13.43 0.98 16.47
C ILE A 70 13.11 0.22 15.20
N GLN A 71 14.15 -0.24 14.52
CA GLN A 71 14.02 -1.17 13.41
C GLN A 71 14.27 -2.59 13.93
N GLN A 72 13.22 -3.42 13.88
CA GLN A 72 13.41 -4.87 13.82
C GLN A 72 14.16 -5.19 12.51
N SER A 73 14.91 -6.30 12.46
CA SER A 73 15.83 -6.72 11.37
C SER A 73 15.37 -6.37 9.93
N GLU A 74 16.23 -6.36 8.92
CA GLU A 74 15.97 -5.81 7.55
C GLU A 74 14.64 -6.23 6.87
N GLU A 75 14.01 -7.33 7.28
CA GLU A 75 12.69 -7.81 6.85
C GLU A 75 11.54 -7.44 7.80
N GLY A 76 11.78 -6.46 8.68
CA GLY A 76 10.91 -6.02 9.75
C GLY A 76 9.58 -5.62 9.15
N LYS A 77 8.60 -6.52 9.26
CA LYS A 77 7.23 -6.35 8.81
C LYS A 77 6.71 -5.07 9.45
N LYS A 78 6.77 -3.96 8.71
CA LYS A 78 6.06 -2.75 9.10
C LYS A 78 4.59 -3.14 9.16
N TYR A 79 3.98 -2.97 10.33
CA TYR A 79 2.55 -3.13 10.50
C TYR A 79 1.88 -1.94 9.82
N ILE A 80 1.79 -2.02 8.49
CA ILE A 80 1.13 -1.01 7.67
C ILE A 80 -0.34 -1.37 7.68
N THR A 81 -1.11 -0.54 8.37
CA THR A 81 -2.57 -0.63 8.33
C THR A 81 -3.06 0.19 7.14
N PRO A 82 -3.93 -0.36 6.29
CA PRO A 82 -4.53 0.40 5.20
C PRO A 82 -5.28 1.63 5.73
N VAL A 83 -4.92 2.83 5.23
CA VAL A 83 -5.52 4.10 5.64
C VAL A 83 -6.60 4.51 4.64
N VAL A 84 -7.67 5.13 5.14
CA VAL A 84 -8.75 5.67 4.29
C VAL A 84 -8.21 6.73 3.35
N GLY A 85 -8.65 6.69 2.09
CA GLY A 85 -8.24 7.61 1.02
C GLY A 85 -6.99 7.19 0.26
N THR A 86 -6.23 6.22 0.76
CA THR A 86 -5.04 5.70 0.06
C THR A 86 -5.42 4.74 -1.06
N ILE A 87 -4.52 4.61 -2.05
CA ILE A 87 -4.68 3.66 -3.15
C ILE A 87 -4.05 2.32 -2.72
N ALA A 88 -4.81 1.25 -2.91
CA ALA A 88 -4.40 -0.10 -2.60
C ALA A 88 -4.47 -0.99 -3.84
N THR A 89 -3.54 -1.94 -3.90
CA THR A 89 -3.60 -3.03 -4.88
C THR A 89 -4.26 -4.23 -4.23
N ALA A 90 -5.33 -4.70 -4.85
CA ALA A 90 -6.11 -5.82 -4.37
C ALA A 90 -6.27 -6.90 -5.45
N ARG A 91 -6.40 -8.15 -5.01
CA ARG A 91 -6.72 -9.29 -5.85
C ARG A 91 -8.18 -9.64 -5.69
N VAL A 92 -8.90 -9.81 -6.79
CA VAL A 92 -10.31 -10.24 -6.76
C VAL A 92 -10.35 -11.75 -6.48
N VAL A 93 -10.99 -12.16 -5.40
CA VAL A 93 -11.06 -13.57 -4.96
C VAL A 93 -12.32 -14.23 -5.52
N SER A 94 -13.46 -13.58 -5.36
CA SER A 94 -14.75 -14.13 -5.79
C SER A 94 -15.72 -13.01 -6.12
N ILE A 95 -16.65 -13.27 -7.02
CA ILE A 95 -17.62 -12.28 -7.48
C ILE A 95 -19.04 -12.77 -7.25
N THR A 96 -19.88 -11.85 -6.82
CA THR A 96 -21.32 -11.97 -6.67
C THR A 96 -21.99 -10.90 -7.54
N GLN A 97 -23.28 -11.02 -7.83
CA GLN A 97 -24.02 -10.07 -8.66
C GLN A 97 -23.97 -8.61 -8.17
N ARG A 98 -23.83 -8.37 -6.85
CA ARG A 98 -23.84 -7.03 -6.23
C ARG A 98 -22.51 -6.60 -5.65
N LEU A 99 -21.58 -7.54 -5.42
CA LEU A 99 -20.32 -7.28 -4.73
C LEU A 99 -19.22 -8.20 -5.26
N ALA A 100 -17.99 -7.73 -5.22
CA ALA A 100 -16.79 -8.52 -5.42
C ALA A 100 -16.00 -8.58 -4.12
N LYS A 101 -15.61 -9.78 -3.70
CA LYS A 101 -14.70 -9.98 -2.57
C LYS A 101 -13.28 -9.88 -3.09
N CYS A 102 -12.49 -9.05 -2.43
CA CYS A 102 -11.12 -8.75 -2.79
C CYS A 102 -10.20 -8.97 -1.59
N SER A 103 -8.92 -9.19 -1.87
CA SER A 103 -7.87 -9.32 -0.87
C SER A 103 -6.79 -8.27 -1.13
N ILE A 104 -6.61 -7.32 -0.23
CA ILE A 104 -5.60 -6.27 -0.32
C ILE A 104 -4.26 -6.84 0.12
N PHE A 105 -3.24 -6.71 -0.72
CA PHE A 105 -1.88 -7.17 -0.41
C PHE A 105 -0.82 -6.07 -0.53
N CYS A 106 -1.16 -4.92 -1.10
CA CYS A 106 -0.25 -3.77 -1.19
C CYS A 106 -1.06 -2.48 -0.95
N VAL A 107 -0.48 -1.56 -0.19
CA VAL A 107 -0.99 -0.20 0.00
C VAL A 107 0.09 0.75 -0.46
N GLU A 108 -0.23 1.61 -1.41
CA GLU A 108 0.73 2.47 -2.11
C GLU A 108 1.95 1.65 -2.58
N ASP A 109 3.15 2.03 -2.17
CA ASP A 109 4.42 1.39 -2.54
C ASP A 109 4.83 0.26 -1.59
N SER A 110 4.00 -0.07 -0.60
CA SER A 110 4.36 -1.01 0.46
C SER A 110 3.51 -2.28 0.44
N VAL A 111 4.20 -3.41 0.28
CA VAL A 111 3.58 -4.74 0.37
C VAL A 111 3.23 -5.04 1.82
N LEU A 112 1.98 -5.45 2.04
CA LEU A 112 1.48 -5.80 3.36
C LEU A 112 1.93 -7.22 3.74
N PRO A 113 2.34 -7.45 4.99
CA PRO A 113 2.77 -8.77 5.44
C PRO A 113 1.62 -9.77 5.60
N CYS A 114 0.39 -9.26 5.72
CA CYS A 114 -0.85 -10.02 5.81
C CYS A 114 -1.84 -9.44 4.82
N GLU A 115 -2.60 -10.30 4.14
CA GLU A 115 -3.65 -9.83 3.25
C GLU A 115 -4.87 -9.37 4.07
N PHE A 116 -5.47 -8.24 3.68
CA PHE A 116 -6.69 -7.72 4.30
C PHE A 116 -7.90 -8.02 3.42
N SER A 117 -8.97 -8.50 4.05
CA SER A 117 -10.24 -8.72 3.35
C SER A 117 -10.83 -7.37 2.93
N ALA A 118 -11.38 -7.32 1.71
CA ALA A 118 -12.02 -6.14 1.18
C ALA A 118 -13.22 -6.51 0.32
N THR A 119 -14.14 -5.56 0.16
CA THR A 119 -15.34 -5.69 -0.66
C THR A 119 -15.45 -4.48 -1.58
N LEU A 120 -15.59 -4.76 -2.87
CA LEU A 120 -15.92 -3.78 -3.88
C LEU A 120 -17.41 -3.92 -4.21
N ARG A 121 -18.19 -2.86 -4.02
CA ARG A 121 -19.63 -2.89 -4.26
C ARG A 121 -19.96 -2.42 -5.67
N LYS A 122 -21.14 -2.78 -6.16
CA LYS A 122 -21.61 -2.38 -7.50
C LYS A 122 -21.68 -0.86 -7.65
N GLU A 123 -22.10 -0.15 -6.61
CA GLU A 123 -22.16 1.32 -6.59
C GLU A 123 -20.79 1.99 -6.70
N ASP A 124 -19.73 1.33 -6.22
CA ASP A 124 -18.37 1.89 -6.15
C ASP A 124 -17.52 1.57 -7.40
N MET A 125 -18.14 1.08 -8.48
CA MET A 125 -17.44 0.75 -9.73
C MET A 125 -17.35 1.90 -10.72
N LYS A 126 -18.31 2.83 -10.69
CA LYS A 126 -18.40 3.98 -11.60
C LYS A 126 -19.30 5.05 -11.00
N ASP A 127 -18.91 6.32 -11.15
CA ASP A 127 -19.67 7.46 -10.60
C ASP A 127 -21.04 7.68 -11.26
N ALA A 128 -21.25 7.19 -12.50
CA ALA A 128 -22.48 7.41 -13.27
C ALA A 128 -23.17 6.09 -13.66
N ASP A 129 -24.51 6.07 -13.56
CA ASP A 129 -25.41 4.97 -13.93
C ASP A 129 -25.10 3.60 -13.27
N TYR A 130 -25.07 3.55 -11.93
CA TYR A 130 -24.88 2.30 -11.18
C TYR A 130 -25.89 1.20 -11.53
N SER A 131 -27.09 1.54 -12.01
CA SER A 131 -28.14 0.57 -12.35
C SER A 131 -27.73 -0.37 -13.49
N LYS A 132 -27.02 0.15 -14.49
CA LYS A 132 -26.59 -0.58 -15.70
C LYS A 132 -25.32 -1.42 -15.50
N ILE A 133 -24.63 -1.27 -14.37
CA ILE A 133 -23.36 -1.95 -14.13
C ILE A 133 -23.60 -3.44 -13.88
N ILE A 134 -22.93 -4.29 -14.65
CA ILE A 134 -22.84 -5.73 -14.41
C ILE A 134 -21.44 -6.02 -13.91
N VAL A 135 -21.32 -6.44 -12.65
CA VAL A 135 -20.02 -6.64 -11.98
C VAL A 135 -19.09 -7.57 -12.77
N TRP A 136 -19.66 -8.63 -13.37
CA TRP A 136 -18.93 -9.63 -14.15
C TRP A 136 -18.28 -9.09 -15.43
N GLU A 137 -18.78 -7.96 -15.96
CA GLU A 137 -18.20 -7.29 -17.13
C GLU A 137 -17.08 -6.32 -16.75
N TYR A 138 -16.97 -5.95 -15.46
CA TYR A 138 -15.99 -4.99 -14.97
C TYR A 138 -14.76 -5.70 -14.40
N VAL A 139 -14.98 -6.80 -13.66
CA VAL A 139 -13.94 -7.56 -12.96
C VAL A 139 -14.26 -9.05 -13.03
N LYS A 140 -13.23 -9.92 -13.06
CA LYS A 140 -13.38 -11.37 -12.82
C LYS A 140 -12.45 -11.85 -11.70
N PRO A 141 -12.73 -13.04 -11.11
CA PRO A 141 -11.84 -13.65 -10.12
C PRO A 141 -10.43 -13.83 -10.68
N GLY A 142 -9.42 -13.57 -9.85
CA GLY A 142 -7.99 -13.65 -10.23
C GLY A 142 -7.39 -12.35 -10.75
N ASP A 143 -8.21 -11.33 -11.06
CA ASP A 143 -7.72 -10.01 -11.47
C ASP A 143 -6.99 -9.29 -10.35
N ILE A 144 -6.02 -8.47 -10.74
CA ILE A 144 -5.39 -7.49 -9.87
C ILE A 144 -5.95 -6.11 -10.21
N ILE A 145 -6.53 -5.47 -9.20
CA ILE A 145 -7.15 -4.14 -9.29
C ILE A 145 -6.38 -3.12 -8.46
N LEU A 146 -6.34 -1.89 -8.96
CA LEU A 146 -6.05 -0.70 -8.18
C LEU A 146 -7.37 -0.08 -7.75
N ALA A 147 -7.51 0.16 -6.46
CA ALA A 147 -8.71 0.72 -5.87
C ALA A 147 -8.37 1.66 -4.73
N ARG A 148 -9.24 2.63 -4.48
CA ARG A 148 -9.14 3.54 -3.34
C ARG A 148 -9.86 2.95 -2.15
N ILE A 149 -9.25 3.05 -0.97
CA ILE A 149 -9.88 2.61 0.28
C ILE A 149 -10.85 3.69 0.75
N LEU A 150 -12.14 3.37 0.80
CA LEU A 150 -13.16 4.28 1.33
C LEU A 150 -13.29 4.20 2.85
N GLY A 151 -13.06 3.03 3.43
CA GLY A 151 -13.30 2.82 4.85
C GLY A 151 -13.25 1.36 5.25
N VAL A 152 -13.53 1.12 6.53
CA VAL A 152 -13.83 -0.22 7.06
C VAL A 152 -15.34 -0.42 6.96
N GLY A 153 -15.76 -1.54 6.38
CA GLY A 153 -17.16 -1.89 6.21
C GLY A 153 -17.81 -2.44 7.48
N ASP A 154 -19.08 -2.82 7.34
CA ASP A 154 -19.97 -3.27 8.42
C ASP A 154 -19.50 -4.60 9.06
N ILE A 155 -18.93 -5.49 8.24
CA ILE A 155 -18.14 -6.61 8.76
C ILE A 155 -16.81 -6.03 9.22
N GLN A 156 -16.55 -6.03 10.52
CA GLN A 156 -15.43 -5.36 11.20
C GLN A 156 -14.03 -5.62 10.63
N THR A 157 -13.87 -6.58 9.71
CA THR A 157 -12.60 -6.98 9.10
C THR A 157 -12.50 -6.72 7.59
N ALA A 158 -13.57 -6.24 6.95
CA ALA A 158 -13.62 -6.05 5.49
C ALA A 158 -13.55 -4.57 5.13
N TYR A 159 -12.50 -4.16 4.42
CA TYR A 159 -12.41 -2.81 3.86
C TYR A 159 -13.39 -2.61 2.71
N ILE A 160 -13.87 -1.38 2.52
CA ILE A 160 -14.65 -0.99 1.34
C ILE A 160 -13.71 -0.33 0.35
N LEU A 161 -13.72 -0.84 -0.88
CA LEU A 161 -12.91 -0.33 -1.97
C LEU A 161 -13.79 0.36 -3.01
N SER A 162 -13.23 1.35 -3.69
CA SER A 162 -13.83 1.99 -4.85
C SER A 162 -12.87 2.01 -6.02
N ILE A 163 -13.42 1.72 -7.21
CA ILE A 163 -12.75 1.85 -8.50
C ILE A 163 -13.47 2.89 -9.37
N ALA A 164 -14.20 3.83 -8.78
CA ALA A 164 -15.04 4.75 -9.54
C ALA A 164 -14.24 5.63 -10.52
N GLU A 165 -13.05 6.06 -10.11
CA GLU A 165 -12.12 6.88 -10.90
C GLU A 165 -11.60 6.15 -12.14
N ASP A 166 -11.24 6.92 -13.18
CA ASP A 166 -10.72 6.37 -14.45
C ASP A 166 -9.29 5.81 -14.33
N GLU A 167 -8.50 6.34 -13.40
CA GLU A 167 -7.15 5.86 -13.08
C GLU A 167 -7.18 4.55 -12.28
N LEU A 168 -8.35 4.18 -11.73
CA LEU A 168 -8.56 3.00 -10.90
C LEU A 168 -9.30 1.91 -11.68
N GLY A 169 -8.98 0.65 -11.39
CA GLY A 169 -9.54 -0.49 -12.12
C GLY A 169 -8.55 -1.64 -12.24
N VAL A 170 -8.80 -2.53 -13.20
CA VAL A 170 -7.99 -3.71 -13.48
C VAL A 170 -6.66 -3.29 -14.11
N VAL A 171 -5.56 -3.72 -13.49
CA VAL A 171 -4.18 -3.49 -13.99
C VAL A 171 -3.63 -4.74 -14.65
N SER A 172 -3.90 -5.90 -14.06
CA SER A 172 -3.48 -7.19 -14.59
C SER A 172 -4.68 -8.12 -14.61
N ALA A 173 -5.03 -8.59 -15.81
CA ALA A 173 -6.09 -9.57 -16.04
C ALA A 173 -5.47 -10.88 -16.52
N LEU A 174 -6.07 -11.98 -16.06
CA LEU A 174 -5.79 -13.32 -16.57
C LEU A 174 -6.98 -13.77 -17.43
N GLY A 175 -6.68 -14.28 -18.62
CA GLY A 175 -7.66 -14.93 -19.48
C GLY A 175 -8.03 -16.30 -18.95
N GLU A 176 -9.06 -16.90 -19.52
CA GLU A 176 -9.57 -18.23 -19.10
C GLU A 176 -8.51 -19.33 -19.19
N ASN A 177 -7.57 -19.20 -20.12
CA ASN A 177 -6.45 -20.14 -20.30
C ASN A 177 -5.24 -19.84 -19.39
N GLY A 178 -5.35 -18.87 -18.47
CA GLY A 178 -4.23 -18.39 -17.64
C GLY A 178 -3.25 -17.47 -18.36
N GLU A 179 -3.56 -17.04 -19.58
CA GLU A 179 -2.77 -16.08 -20.35
C GLU A 179 -2.89 -14.68 -19.76
N ARG A 180 -1.81 -13.88 -19.83
CA ARG A 180 -1.86 -12.47 -19.44
C ARG A 180 -2.50 -11.66 -20.55
N LEU A 181 -3.62 -11.01 -20.23
CA LEU A 181 -4.30 -10.13 -21.17
C LEU A 181 -3.67 -8.74 -21.13
N VAL A 182 -3.62 -8.09 -22.29
CA VAL A 182 -3.09 -6.74 -22.44
C VAL A 182 -4.25 -5.77 -22.59
N ARG A 183 -4.11 -4.56 -22.05
CA ARG A 183 -5.09 -3.49 -22.26
C ARG A 183 -5.22 -3.20 -23.76
N HIS A 184 -6.45 -3.17 -24.26
CA HIS A 184 -6.76 -2.69 -25.61
C HIS A 184 -7.45 -1.34 -25.54
N THR A 185 -8.52 -1.27 -24.75
CA THR A 185 -9.34 -0.08 -24.50
C THR A 185 -9.60 0.06 -23.00
N LEU A 186 -10.08 1.21 -22.53
CA LEU A 186 -10.47 1.42 -21.12
C LEU A 186 -11.51 0.40 -20.62
N THR A 187 -12.32 -0.16 -21.52
CA THR A 187 -13.38 -1.12 -21.21
C THR A 187 -13.04 -2.55 -21.64
N SER A 188 -11.84 -2.79 -22.20
CA SER A 188 -11.55 -4.08 -22.79
C SER A 188 -10.08 -4.47 -22.78
N VAL A 189 -9.87 -5.74 -22.48
CA VAL A 189 -8.58 -6.44 -22.50
C VAL A 189 -8.58 -7.49 -23.60
N LYS A 190 -7.41 -7.74 -24.17
CA LYS A 190 -7.23 -8.61 -25.33
C LYS A 190 -6.06 -9.57 -25.11
N SER A 191 -6.22 -10.83 -25.50
CA SER A 191 -5.09 -11.76 -25.52
C SER A 191 -4.15 -11.40 -26.69
N PRO A 192 -2.84 -11.30 -26.47
CA PRO A 192 -1.88 -11.05 -27.53
C PRO A 192 -1.71 -12.25 -28.48
N ILE A 193 -2.13 -13.45 -28.06
CA ILE A 193 -1.90 -14.71 -28.81
C ILE A 193 -3.16 -15.12 -29.58
N SER A 194 -4.31 -15.13 -28.91
CA SER A 194 -5.57 -15.65 -29.49
C SER A 194 -6.46 -14.56 -30.10
N ASP A 195 -6.07 -13.28 -29.98
CA ASP A 195 -6.85 -12.12 -30.40
C ASP A 195 -8.22 -11.99 -29.69
N TYR A 196 -8.50 -12.86 -28.72
CA TYR A 196 -9.75 -12.88 -27.98
C TYR A 196 -9.87 -11.65 -27.08
N GLN A 197 -11.07 -11.07 -27.06
CA GLN A 197 -11.38 -9.83 -26.36
C GLN A 197 -12.36 -10.08 -25.21
N GLU A 198 -12.02 -9.56 -24.03
CA GLU A 198 -12.89 -9.58 -22.86
C GLU A 198 -13.20 -8.15 -22.39
N LEU A 199 -14.38 -7.96 -21.81
CA LEU A 199 -14.76 -6.72 -21.15
C LEU A 199 -14.22 -6.71 -19.73
N ARG A 200 -13.56 -5.61 -19.36
CA ARG A 200 -13.07 -5.29 -18.00
C ARG A 200 -12.98 -3.78 -17.84
N LYS A 201 -13.14 -3.24 -16.62
CA LYS A 201 -12.79 -1.85 -16.33
C LYS A 201 -11.28 -1.75 -16.13
N VAL A 202 -10.56 -1.31 -17.16
CA VAL A 202 -9.10 -1.22 -17.14
C VAL A 202 -8.68 0.14 -16.59
N ALA A 203 -7.73 0.13 -15.65
CA ALA A 203 -7.16 1.35 -15.09
C ALA A 203 -6.41 2.16 -16.16
N GLN A 204 -6.66 3.47 -16.22
CA GLN A 204 -5.88 4.37 -17.06
C GLN A 204 -4.53 4.67 -16.39
N ILE A 205 -3.51 3.89 -16.75
CA ILE A 205 -2.17 4.05 -16.19
C ILE A 205 -1.39 5.05 -17.05
N PRO A 206 -0.99 6.22 -16.49
CA PRO A 206 -0.14 7.16 -17.21
C PRO A 206 1.21 6.51 -17.52
N ILE A 207 1.56 6.48 -18.80
CA ILE A 207 2.84 5.92 -19.24
C ILE A 207 3.92 6.95 -18.90
N LEU A 208 4.63 6.76 -17.79
CA LEU A 208 5.71 7.65 -17.34
C LEU A 208 7.00 7.53 -18.16
N ASN A 209 7.05 6.63 -19.16
CA ASN A 209 8.17 6.49 -20.09
C ASN A 209 7.76 6.96 -21.50
N LYS A 210 8.04 8.23 -21.81
CA LYS A 210 8.19 8.74 -23.16
C LYS A 210 9.48 9.53 -23.26
#